data_AF-A0A1X7K0B6-F1
#
_entry.id   AF-A0A1X7K0B6-F1
#
_cell.length_a   1.000
_cell.length_b   1.000
_cell.length_c   1.000
_cell.angle_alpha   90.00
_cell.angle_beta   90.00
_cell.angle_gamma   90.00
#
_symmetry.space_group_name_H-M   'P 1'
#
loop_
_entity.id
_entity.type
_entity.pdbx_description
1 polymer ?
#
loop_
_entity_poly.entity_id
_entity_poly.type
_entity_poly.pdbx_seq_one_letter_code
_entity_poly.pdbx_strand_id
1 'polypeptide(L)' 'MLIVETIAKIRRLHFTEGKGIKTICRDLKLSKSEA' A
#
# COMPACT_ATOMS: atom_id res chain seq x y z
N MET A 1 11.15 -4.97 4.30
CA MET A 1 9.97 -4.32 4.90
C MET A 1 9.16 -5.40 5.57
N LEU A 2 8.98 -5.33 6.89
CA LEU A 2 8.16 -6.31 7.60
C LEU A 2 6.68 -6.15 7.22
N ILE A 3 5.89 -7.22 7.30
CA ILE A 3 4.45 -7.19 6.95
C ILE A 3 3.73 -6.08 7.74
N VAL A 4 4.08 -5.90 9.02
CA VAL A 4 3.50 -4.88 9.89
C VAL A 4 3.85 -3.45 9.46
N GLU A 5 5.11 -3.20 9.04
CA GLU A 5 5.49 -1.91 8.46
C GLU A 5 4.72 -1.61 7.18
N THR A 6 4.48 -2.63 6.35
CA THR A 6 3.66 -2.52 5.15
C THR A 6 2.24 -2.12 5.46
N ILE A 7 1.60 -2.77 6.42
CA ILE A 7 0.24 -2.44 6.84
C ILE A 7 0.19 -1.02 7.41
N ALA A 8 1.16 -0.65 8.25
CA ALA A 8 1.23 0.69 8.84
C ALA A 8 1.39 1.78 7.77
N LYS A 9 2.23 1.54 6.75
CA LYS A 9 2.43 2.48 5.64
C LYS A 9 1.19 2.63 4.78
N ILE A 10 0.56 1.52 4.39
CA ILE A 10 -0.69 1.53 3.61
C ILE A 10 -1.78 2.27 4.38
N ARG A 11 -1.95 1.97 5.67
CA ARG A 11 -2.95 2.61 6.51
C ARG A 11 -2.70 4.11 6.61
N ARG A 12 -1.46 4.55 6.81
CA ARG A 12 -1.11 5.98 6.84
C ARG A 12 -1.48 6.66 5.53
N LEU A 13 -1.06 6.12 4.38
CA LEU A 13 -1.35 6.69 3.06
C LEU A 13 -2.86 6.77 2.78
N HIS A 14 -3.63 5.77 3.23
CA HIS A 14 -5.08 5.77 3.11
C HIS A 14 -5.71 6.95 3.87
N PHE A 15 -5.28 7.20 5.11
CA PHE A 15 -5.80 8.30 5.93
C PHE A 15 -5.25 9.67 5.56
N THR A 16 -4.01 9.78 5.07
CA THR A 16 -3.41 11.07 4.72
C THR A 16 -3.77 11.52 3.32
N GLU A 17 -3.83 10.61 2.35
CA GLU A 17 -4.07 10.95 0.94
C GLU A 17 -5.49 10.62 0.47
N GLY A 18 -6.29 9.91 1.29
CA GLY A 18 -7.63 9.46 0.90
C GLY A 18 -7.64 8.41 -0.23
N LYS A 19 -6.46 7.91 -0.62
CA LYS A 19 -6.32 6.93 -1.71
C LYS A 19 -6.87 5.57 -1.28
N GLY A 20 -7.52 4.87 -2.21
CA GLY A 20 -7.95 3.50 -1.97
C GLY A 20 -6.77 2.55 -1.72
N ILE A 21 -6.98 1.54 -0.87
CA ILE A 21 -5.95 0.56 -0.49
C ILE A 21 -5.33 -0.12 -1.72
N LYS A 22 -6.14 -0.50 -2.72
CA LYS A 22 -5.64 -1.12 -3.96
C LYS A 22 -4.72 -0.18 -4.75
N THR A 23 -5.06 1.10 -4.83
CA THR A 23 -4.24 2.12 -5.48
C THR A 23 -2.91 2.26 -4.77
N ILE A 24 -2.93 2.32 -3.43
CA ILE A 24 -1.71 2.39 -2.62
C ILE A 24 -0.85 1.13 -2.81
N CYS A 25 -1.45 -0.06 -2.84
CA CYS A 25 -0.71 -1.30 -3.09
C CYS A 25 -0.07 -1.36 -4.48
N ARG A 26 -0.72 -0.76 -5.50
CA ARG A 26 -0.18 -0.64 -6.86
C ARG A 26 0.98 0.36 -6.91
N ASP A 27 0.81 1.50 -6.26
CA ASP A 27 1.82 2.56 -6.13
C ASP A 27 3.07 2.07 -5.40
N LEU A 28 2.88 1.30 -4.33
CA LEU A 28 3.95 0.64 -3.57
C LEU A 28 4.52 -0.61 -4.27
N LYS A 29 4.04 -0.97 -5.47
CA LYS A 29 4.45 -2.17 -6.23
C LYS A 29 4.42 -3.46 -5.39
N LEU A 30 3.48 -3.55 -4.45
CA LEU A 30 3.32 -4.70 -3.55
C LEU A 30 2.66 -5.90 -4.22
N SER A 31 2.01 -5.69 -5.37
CA SER A 31 1.34 -6.74 -6.12
C SER A 31 2.29 -7.34 -7.16
N LYS A 32 2.63 -8.63 -7.03
CA LYS A 32 3.38 -9.41 -8.05
C LYS A 32 2.51 -9.79 -9.27
N SER A 33 1.64 -8.90 -9.73
CA SER A 33 0.93 -9.09 -11.01
C SER A 33 1.56 -8.16 -12.04
N GLU A 34 2.82 -8.48 -12.33
CA GLU A 34 3.54 -8.12 -13.53
C GLU A 34 3.91 -9.48 -14.15
N ALA A 35 2.91 -10.11 -14.75
CA ALA A 35 2.95 -11.33 -15.54
C ALA A 35 1.81 -11.27 -16.55
#